data_AF-A0AAY4C4Z8-F1
#
_entry.id   AF-A0AAY4C4Z8-F1
#
_cell.length_a   1.000
_cell.length_b   1.000
_cell.length_c   1.000
_cell.angle_alpha   90.00
_cell.angle_beta   90.00
_cell.angle_gamma   90.00
#
_symmetry.space_group_name_H-M   'P 1'
#
loop_
_entity.id
_entity.type
_entity.pdbx_description
1 polymer ?
#
loop_
_entity_poly.entity_id
_entity_poly.type
_entity_poly.pdbx_seq_one_letter_code
_entity_poly.pdbx_strand_id
1 'polypeptide(L)'
;MFDIEYFRRDPRPFFKFAKEIYPGQFQPSPCHKFIAMLDKQGKLLRNYTQNIDTLEQVAGVQRIIQCHGSFATASCLICKQKAGCDAIKEDVFNQVVPRCPKCTDIPLAIMKPDIVFFGENLPEQFHRAMKQDKDDVDLLIVIGSSLKVRPVALIPSSIPHEVPQVLINREQLPHLNFDVELLGDCDVIVNELCHRLGGDFQQLCYNSSRLSEITEKPARPAPAHAGEEQAGEATRGSADERGPRTAEPAAAAREEAPALQDGLRRRCWLNRRCRSPISKRLDSSQYLFQAPNHYIFHGAEVYSNSEDETSSSCDSEDSCSSAEGLEEEGGNEWLRPPAEEDEDDSPRDTLPENQASEGPAAPSSLTNCTEAANHTDATDL
;
A
#
# COMPACT_ATOMS: atom_id res chain seq x y z
N MET A 1 -14.32 3.34 -5.05
CA MET A 1 -14.71 1.93 -4.91
C MET A 1 -15.15 1.63 -3.50
N PHE A 2 -14.30 1.89 -2.48
CA PHE A 2 -14.61 1.68 -1.06
C PHE A 2 -15.27 2.90 -0.40
N ASP A 3 -16.20 3.59 -1.07
CA ASP A 3 -16.92 4.74 -0.53
C ASP A 3 -18.35 4.30 -0.21
N ILE A 4 -18.81 4.51 1.03
CA ILE A 4 -20.12 3.98 1.47
C ILE A 4 -21.29 4.63 0.76
N GLU A 5 -21.21 5.92 0.42
CA GLU A 5 -22.28 6.62 -0.29
C GLU A 5 -22.30 6.18 -1.76
N TYR A 6 -21.13 6.03 -2.37
CA TYR A 6 -21.03 5.47 -3.72
C TYR A 6 -21.58 4.04 -3.76
N PHE A 7 -21.28 3.20 -2.77
CA PHE A 7 -21.76 1.82 -2.70
C PHE A 7 -23.27 1.72 -2.59
N ARG A 8 -23.89 2.59 -1.78
CA ARG A 8 -25.36 2.69 -1.69
C ARG A 8 -25.99 3.09 -3.02
N ARG A 9 -25.30 3.94 -3.80
CA ARG A 9 -25.76 4.36 -5.12
C ARG A 9 -25.57 3.28 -6.20
N ASP A 10 -24.39 2.68 -6.26
CA ASP A 10 -24.05 1.63 -7.21
C ASP A 10 -23.00 0.66 -6.63
N PRO A 11 -23.40 -0.52 -6.15
CA PRO A 11 -22.49 -1.50 -5.57
C PRO A 11 -21.77 -2.36 -6.61
N ARG A 12 -22.16 -2.29 -7.90
CA ARG A 12 -21.64 -3.19 -8.95
C ARG A 12 -20.12 -3.08 -9.13
N PRO A 13 -19.50 -1.88 -9.14
CA PRO A 13 -18.05 -1.77 -9.27
C PRO A 13 -17.30 -2.46 -8.13
N PHE A 14 -17.83 -2.40 -6.90
CA PHE A 14 -17.24 -3.11 -5.76
C PHE A 14 -17.35 -4.62 -5.96
N PHE A 15 -18.51 -5.16 -6.32
CA PHE A 15 -18.67 -6.61 -6.48
C PHE A 15 -17.93 -7.17 -7.71
N LYS A 16 -17.72 -6.36 -8.74
CA LYS A 16 -16.83 -6.70 -9.85
C LYS A 16 -15.40 -6.91 -9.35
N PHE A 17 -14.91 -6.00 -8.54
CA PHE A 17 -13.58 -6.10 -7.94
C PHE A 17 -13.49 -7.19 -6.85
N ALA A 18 -14.53 -7.37 -6.04
CA ALA A 18 -14.55 -8.35 -4.95
C ALA A 18 -14.29 -9.79 -5.44
N LYS A 19 -14.71 -10.11 -6.66
CA LYS A 19 -14.41 -11.40 -7.30
C LYS A 19 -12.91 -11.63 -7.51
N GLU A 20 -12.14 -10.58 -7.82
CA GLU A 20 -10.71 -10.66 -8.12
C GLU A 20 -9.85 -10.87 -6.87
N ILE A 21 -10.37 -10.47 -5.71
CA ILE A 21 -9.65 -10.53 -4.42
C ILE A 21 -10.33 -11.44 -3.40
N TYR A 22 -11.24 -12.30 -3.85
CA TYR A 22 -11.97 -13.19 -2.96
C TYR A 22 -11.00 -14.18 -2.28
N PRO A 23 -11.12 -14.43 -0.96
CA PRO A 23 -10.24 -15.35 -0.27
C PRO A 23 -10.17 -16.74 -0.92
N GLY A 24 -9.00 -17.37 -0.86
CA GLY A 24 -8.74 -18.73 -1.35
C GLY A 24 -8.05 -18.83 -2.71
N GLN A 25 -7.72 -17.71 -3.36
CA GLN A 25 -7.03 -17.69 -4.66
C GLN A 25 -5.53 -17.36 -4.57
N PHE A 26 -5.07 -16.88 -3.43
CA PHE A 26 -3.71 -16.36 -3.26
C PHE A 26 -2.96 -17.09 -2.16
N GLN A 27 -1.64 -17.14 -2.30
CA GLN A 27 -0.74 -17.72 -1.30
C GLN A 27 -0.04 -16.61 -0.51
N PRO A 28 0.20 -16.80 0.81
CA PRO A 28 0.89 -15.80 1.61
C PRO A 28 2.33 -15.54 1.14
N SER A 29 2.73 -14.27 1.15
CA SER A 29 4.09 -13.86 0.78
C SER A 29 5.13 -14.22 1.87
N PRO A 30 6.44 -14.16 1.56
CA PRO A 30 7.50 -14.23 2.56
C PRO A 30 7.30 -13.31 3.78
N CYS A 31 6.82 -12.08 3.59
CA CYS A 31 6.48 -11.18 4.70
C CYS A 31 5.44 -11.79 5.66
N HIS A 32 4.38 -12.39 5.13
CA HIS A 32 3.34 -13.03 5.96
C HIS A 32 3.91 -14.19 6.77
N LYS A 33 4.75 -15.02 6.15
CA LYS A 33 5.41 -16.16 6.82
C LYS A 33 6.40 -15.71 7.88
N PHE A 34 7.11 -14.59 7.66
CA PHE A 34 7.97 -13.96 8.65
C PHE A 34 7.19 -13.51 9.88
N ILE A 35 6.05 -12.82 9.68
CA ILE A 35 5.17 -12.40 10.78
C ILE A 35 4.61 -13.62 11.53
N ALA A 36 4.21 -14.68 10.81
CA ALA A 36 3.75 -15.92 11.42
C ALA A 36 4.84 -16.60 12.27
N MET A 37 6.11 -16.52 11.85
CA MET A 37 7.24 -17.03 12.63
C MET A 37 7.47 -16.22 13.91
N LEU A 38 7.36 -14.88 13.84
CA LEU A 38 7.43 -14.03 15.03
C LEU A 38 6.32 -14.35 16.04
N ASP A 39 5.11 -14.63 15.55
CA ASP A 39 3.98 -15.05 16.38
C ASP A 39 4.24 -16.42 17.02
N LYS A 40 4.70 -17.40 16.23
CA LYS A 40 5.06 -18.74 16.70
C LYS A 40 6.14 -18.71 17.79
N GLN A 41 7.09 -17.78 17.70
CA GLN A 41 8.14 -17.59 18.70
C GLN A 41 7.71 -16.73 19.90
N GLY A 42 6.45 -16.29 19.96
CA GLY A 42 5.92 -15.48 21.05
C GLY A 42 6.49 -14.05 21.10
N LYS A 43 7.05 -13.55 20.00
CA LYS A 43 7.63 -12.21 19.90
C LYS A 43 6.66 -11.17 19.34
N LEU A 44 5.60 -11.60 18.67
CA LEU A 44 4.60 -10.70 18.10
C LEU A 44 3.58 -10.30 19.17
N LEU A 45 3.56 -9.03 19.59
CA LEU A 45 2.48 -8.50 20.43
C LEU A 45 1.16 -8.48 19.65
N ARG A 46 1.19 -7.88 18.46
CA ARG A 46 0.05 -7.78 17.54
C ARG A 46 0.49 -7.48 16.11
N ASN A 47 -0.22 -8.01 15.12
CA ASN A 47 -0.15 -7.57 13.74
C ASN A 47 -1.41 -6.75 13.36
N TYR A 48 -1.24 -5.44 13.18
CA TYR A 48 -2.28 -4.54 12.68
C TYR A 48 -2.21 -4.48 11.15
N THR A 49 -3.13 -5.17 10.47
CA THR A 49 -3.18 -5.20 9.00
C THR A 49 -4.26 -4.27 8.46
N GLN A 50 -3.94 -3.57 7.37
CA GLN A 50 -4.90 -2.79 6.57
C GLN A 50 -5.45 -3.60 5.39
N ASN A 51 -4.89 -4.78 5.14
CA ASN A 51 -5.31 -5.68 4.09
C ASN A 51 -6.70 -6.25 4.41
N ILE A 52 -7.40 -6.64 3.35
CA ILE A 52 -8.73 -7.24 3.41
C ILE A 52 -8.75 -8.66 2.83
N ASP A 53 -7.61 -9.12 2.30
CA ASP A 53 -7.42 -10.38 1.58
C ASP A 53 -7.34 -11.62 2.48
N THR A 54 -7.19 -11.43 3.80
CA THR A 54 -7.11 -12.48 4.84
C THR A 54 -5.89 -13.39 4.76
N LEU A 55 -4.83 -13.01 4.03
CA LEU A 55 -3.62 -13.82 3.88
C LEU A 55 -2.84 -14.01 5.18
N GLU A 56 -3.01 -13.11 6.16
CA GLU A 56 -2.42 -13.25 7.48
C GLU A 56 -2.94 -14.50 8.20
N GLN A 57 -4.24 -14.79 8.06
CA GLN A 57 -4.87 -15.99 8.64
C GLN A 57 -4.37 -17.25 7.93
N VAL A 58 -4.27 -17.22 6.60
CA VAL A 58 -3.75 -18.33 5.79
C VAL A 58 -2.28 -18.62 6.13
N ALA A 59 -1.49 -17.59 6.45
CA ALA A 59 -0.13 -17.74 6.92
C ALA A 59 -0.01 -18.33 8.34
N GLY A 60 -1.12 -18.40 9.08
CA GLY A 60 -1.16 -18.90 10.45
C GLY A 60 -0.81 -17.87 11.52
N VAL A 61 -0.89 -16.56 11.20
CA VAL A 61 -0.77 -15.52 12.22
C VAL A 61 -2.04 -15.55 13.08
N GLN A 62 -1.88 -15.65 14.40
CA GLN A 62 -2.98 -15.72 15.35
C GLN A 62 -3.32 -14.33 15.91
N ARG A 63 -2.30 -13.53 16.21
CA ARG A 63 -2.45 -12.22 16.90
C ARG A 63 -2.72 -11.08 15.92
N ILE A 64 -3.75 -11.21 15.08
CA ILE A 64 -4.09 -10.25 14.02
C ILE A 64 -5.20 -9.27 14.45
N ILE A 65 -5.10 -8.02 14.01
CA ILE A 65 -6.20 -7.05 13.95
C ILE A 65 -6.35 -6.58 12.50
N GLN A 66 -7.46 -6.94 11.87
CA GLN A 66 -7.83 -6.47 10.54
C GLN A 66 -8.50 -5.10 10.66
N CYS A 67 -7.71 -4.03 10.56
CA CYS A 67 -8.12 -2.66 10.85
C CYS A 67 -9.27 -2.21 9.94
N HIS A 68 -9.26 -2.65 8.68
CA HIS A 68 -10.30 -2.33 7.70
C HIS A 68 -11.27 -3.48 7.46
N GLY A 69 -11.39 -4.42 8.41
CA GLY A 69 -12.27 -5.57 8.27
C GLY A 69 -11.78 -6.60 7.24
N SER A 70 -12.65 -7.49 6.78
CA SER A 70 -12.32 -8.46 5.72
C SER A 70 -13.55 -9.05 5.05
N PHE A 71 -13.31 -9.92 4.06
CA PHE A 71 -14.35 -10.72 3.42
C PHE A 71 -14.88 -11.89 4.26
N ALA A 72 -14.41 -12.11 5.50
CA ALA A 72 -14.80 -13.27 6.32
C ALA A 72 -16.31 -13.36 6.55
N THR A 73 -16.98 -12.22 6.69
CA THR A 73 -18.43 -12.12 6.88
C THR A 73 -19.01 -10.97 6.05
N ALA A 74 -20.32 -11.00 5.83
CA ALA A 74 -21.07 -9.94 5.20
C ALA A 74 -22.33 -9.61 6.00
N SER A 75 -22.68 -8.32 6.07
CA SER A 75 -23.83 -7.83 6.80
C SER A 75 -24.81 -7.10 5.89
N CYS A 76 -26.11 -7.32 6.11
CA CYS A 76 -27.14 -6.54 5.45
C CYS A 76 -27.03 -5.06 5.87
N LEU A 77 -27.05 -4.13 4.92
CA LEU A 77 -27.01 -2.70 5.22
C LEU A 77 -28.18 -2.23 6.10
N ILE A 78 -29.34 -2.88 5.99
CA ILE A 78 -30.60 -2.49 6.64
C ILE A 78 -30.77 -3.18 8.00
N CYS A 79 -30.94 -4.50 8.01
CA CYS A 79 -31.26 -5.24 9.25
C CYS A 79 -30.02 -5.72 10.02
N LYS A 80 -28.81 -5.47 9.52
CA LYS A 80 -27.53 -5.91 10.11
C LYS A 80 -27.40 -7.43 10.28
N GLN A 81 -28.27 -8.23 9.65
CA GLN A 81 -28.12 -9.67 9.62
C GLN A 81 -26.78 -10.04 9.01
N LYS A 82 -25.98 -10.79 9.78
CA LYS A 82 -24.68 -11.29 9.38
C LYS A 82 -24.80 -12.64 8.66
N ALA A 83 -23.92 -12.85 7.70
CA ALA A 83 -23.73 -14.11 6.99
C ALA A 83 -22.22 -14.39 6.81
N GLY A 84 -21.84 -15.66 6.74
CA GLY A 84 -20.47 -16.05 6.41
C GLY A 84 -20.13 -15.73 4.95
N CYS A 85 -18.83 -15.67 4.63
CA CYS A 85 -18.36 -15.37 3.28
C CYS A 85 -18.94 -16.33 2.22
N ASP A 86 -19.02 -17.62 2.50
CA ASP A 86 -19.53 -18.62 1.55
C ASP A 86 -20.99 -18.37 1.14
N ALA A 87 -21.79 -17.73 2.00
CA ALA A 87 -23.20 -17.45 1.73
C ALA A 87 -23.42 -16.42 0.61
N ILE A 88 -22.45 -15.53 0.34
CA ILE A 88 -22.54 -14.53 -0.73
C ILE A 88 -21.61 -14.85 -1.91
N LYS A 89 -20.83 -15.93 -1.81
CA LYS A 89 -19.75 -16.26 -2.76
C LYS A 89 -20.30 -16.49 -4.17
N GLU A 90 -21.33 -17.30 -4.31
CA GLU A 90 -21.92 -17.63 -5.61
C GLU A 90 -22.39 -16.37 -6.34
N ASP A 91 -23.14 -15.50 -5.65
CA ASP A 91 -23.62 -14.23 -6.18
C ASP A 91 -22.45 -13.35 -6.67
N VAL A 92 -21.42 -13.18 -5.85
CA VAL A 92 -20.23 -12.38 -6.19
C VAL A 92 -19.52 -12.94 -7.44
N PHE A 93 -19.33 -14.25 -7.53
CA PHE A 93 -18.64 -14.89 -8.65
C PHE A 93 -19.45 -14.83 -9.96
N ASN A 94 -20.78 -14.90 -9.84
CA ASN A 94 -21.73 -14.73 -10.94
C ASN A 94 -22.01 -13.26 -11.27
N GLN A 95 -21.34 -12.31 -10.59
CA GLN A 95 -21.51 -10.87 -10.80
C GLN A 95 -22.94 -10.37 -10.55
N VAL A 96 -23.63 -11.06 -9.63
CA VAL A 96 -24.93 -10.70 -9.08
C VAL A 96 -24.70 -9.99 -7.75
N VAL A 97 -25.44 -8.91 -7.49
CA VAL A 97 -25.35 -8.19 -6.21
C VAL A 97 -26.06 -9.02 -5.13
N PRO A 98 -25.36 -9.51 -4.09
CA PRO A 98 -25.96 -10.35 -3.07
C PRO A 98 -26.95 -9.54 -2.23
N ARG A 99 -28.17 -10.06 -2.12
CA ARG A 99 -29.28 -9.40 -1.39
C ARG A 99 -29.59 -10.11 -0.09
N CYS A 100 -30.13 -9.35 0.86
CA CYS A 100 -30.52 -9.89 2.15
C CYS A 100 -31.76 -10.77 2.01
N PRO A 101 -31.73 -12.03 2.45
CA PRO A 101 -32.89 -12.93 2.35
C PRO A 101 -34.05 -12.53 3.28
N LYS A 102 -33.79 -11.73 4.32
CA LYS A 102 -34.80 -11.30 5.30
C LYS A 102 -35.50 -9.99 4.93
N CYS A 103 -34.86 -9.15 4.11
CA CYS A 103 -35.36 -7.83 3.74
C CYS A 103 -35.80 -7.86 2.28
N THR A 104 -36.99 -8.40 2.03
CA THR A 104 -37.58 -8.42 0.69
C THR A 104 -37.98 -7.02 0.24
N ASP A 105 -37.88 -6.75 -1.05
CA ASP A 105 -38.35 -5.51 -1.70
C ASP A 105 -37.71 -4.19 -1.25
N ILE A 106 -36.64 -4.24 -0.46
CA ILE A 106 -35.85 -3.06 -0.09
C ILE A 106 -34.62 -2.97 -1.03
N PRO A 107 -34.51 -1.95 -1.91
CA PRO A 107 -33.42 -1.88 -2.88
C PRO A 107 -32.02 -1.84 -2.25
N LEU A 108 -31.89 -1.22 -1.07
CA LEU A 108 -30.65 -1.11 -0.31
C LEU A 108 -30.37 -2.32 0.61
N ALA A 109 -31.22 -3.34 0.60
CA ALA A 109 -30.99 -4.57 1.36
C ALA A 109 -29.92 -5.47 0.68
N ILE A 110 -28.71 -4.94 0.62
CA ILE A 110 -27.53 -5.56 0.03
C ILE A 110 -26.70 -6.18 1.16
N MET A 111 -26.17 -7.38 0.92
CA MET A 111 -25.19 -8.02 1.79
C MET A 111 -23.81 -7.44 1.48
N LYS A 112 -23.37 -6.47 2.30
CA LYS A 112 -22.04 -5.85 2.16
C LYS A 112 -21.02 -6.66 2.96
N PRO A 113 -19.90 -7.12 2.36
CA PRO A 113 -18.79 -7.68 3.13
C PRO A 113 -18.36 -6.72 4.25
N ASP A 114 -17.97 -7.26 5.41
CA ASP A 114 -17.62 -6.49 6.60
C ASP A 114 -16.21 -5.89 6.48
N ILE A 115 -16.02 -5.14 5.41
CA ILE A 115 -14.87 -4.30 5.09
C ILE A 115 -15.26 -2.86 5.41
N VAL A 116 -14.38 -2.13 6.08
CA VAL A 116 -14.58 -0.72 6.41
C VAL A 116 -14.42 0.12 5.16
N PHE A 117 -15.47 0.82 4.78
CA PHE A 117 -15.45 1.79 3.68
C PHE A 117 -15.11 3.18 4.22
N PHE A 118 -14.65 4.08 3.35
CA PHE A 118 -14.54 5.49 3.66
C PHE A 118 -15.89 6.03 4.13
N GLY A 119 -15.86 6.73 5.27
CA GLY A 119 -17.05 7.21 5.97
C GLY A 119 -17.58 6.26 7.06
N GLU A 120 -17.05 5.03 7.18
CA GLU A 120 -17.39 4.11 8.26
C GLU A 120 -16.34 4.15 9.39
N ASN A 121 -16.77 3.80 10.61
CA ASN A 121 -15.86 3.64 11.75
C ASN A 121 -15.08 2.33 11.64
N LEU A 122 -13.87 2.31 12.21
CA LEU A 122 -13.11 1.06 12.34
C LEU A 122 -13.79 0.11 13.34
N PRO A 123 -13.51 -1.20 13.27
CA PRO A 123 -14.04 -2.16 14.21
C PRO A 123 -13.64 -1.78 15.64
N GLU A 124 -14.55 -1.89 16.60
CA GLU A 124 -14.27 -1.55 18.01
C GLU A 124 -13.06 -2.32 18.58
N GLN A 125 -12.84 -3.55 18.08
CA GLN A 125 -11.69 -4.37 18.41
C GLN A 125 -10.35 -3.66 18.13
N PHE A 126 -10.26 -2.84 17.08
CA PHE A 126 -9.07 -2.04 16.79
C PHE A 126 -8.76 -1.07 17.94
N HIS A 127 -9.76 -0.31 18.38
CA HIS A 127 -9.59 0.67 19.45
C HIS A 127 -9.26 0.01 20.80
N ARG A 128 -9.92 -1.13 21.11
CA ARG A 128 -9.61 -1.90 22.31
C ARG A 128 -8.20 -2.46 22.31
N ALA A 129 -7.77 -3.06 21.20
CA ALA A 129 -6.42 -3.61 21.04
C ALA A 129 -5.38 -2.50 21.15
N MET A 130 -5.56 -1.37 20.45
CA MET A 130 -4.63 -0.24 20.54
C MET A 130 -4.51 0.32 21.96
N LYS A 131 -5.61 0.38 22.71
CA LYS A 131 -5.59 0.83 24.11
C LYS A 131 -4.78 -0.10 25.02
N GLN A 132 -4.78 -1.40 24.73
CA GLN A 132 -4.02 -2.41 25.48
C GLN A 132 -2.56 -2.42 25.05
N ASP A 133 -2.31 -2.50 23.75
CA ASP A 133 -1.00 -2.77 23.19
C ASP A 133 -0.05 -1.55 23.27
N LYS A 134 -0.59 -0.31 23.34
CA LYS A 134 0.23 0.92 23.28
C LYS A 134 1.27 1.05 24.40
N ASP A 135 1.02 0.47 25.56
CA ASP A 135 1.88 0.59 26.74
C ASP A 135 2.78 -0.65 26.90
N ASP A 136 2.53 -1.72 26.12
CA ASP A 136 3.26 -2.99 26.16
C ASP A 136 4.23 -3.16 24.97
N VAL A 137 4.07 -2.36 23.92
CA VAL A 137 4.90 -2.43 22.71
C VAL A 137 6.32 -1.91 22.97
N ASP A 138 7.31 -2.66 22.50
CA ASP A 138 8.74 -2.34 22.64
C ASP A 138 9.47 -2.15 21.30
N LEU A 139 8.83 -2.47 20.18
CA LEU A 139 9.30 -2.23 18.82
C LEU A 139 8.12 -2.10 17.85
N LEU A 140 8.10 -1.04 17.03
CA LEU A 140 7.16 -0.88 15.93
C LEU A 140 7.85 -1.17 14.59
N ILE A 141 7.26 -2.05 13.78
CA ILE A 141 7.69 -2.29 12.40
C ILE A 141 6.53 -2.01 11.46
N VAL A 142 6.72 -1.07 10.53
CA VAL A 142 5.76 -0.76 9.47
C VAL A 142 6.23 -1.45 8.19
N ILE A 143 5.43 -2.37 7.64
CA ILE A 143 5.77 -3.12 6.43
C ILE A 143 4.75 -2.84 5.34
N GLY A 144 5.21 -2.37 4.17
CA GLY A 144 4.41 -2.29 2.94
C GLY A 144 3.20 -1.36 3.03
N SER A 145 3.26 -0.28 3.82
CA SER A 145 2.19 0.69 3.94
C SER A 145 2.68 2.12 3.79
N SER A 146 1.92 2.93 3.04
CA SER A 146 2.14 4.37 2.94
C SER A 146 1.58 5.18 4.12
N LEU A 147 0.81 4.53 5.01
CA LEU A 147 0.17 5.16 6.18
C LEU A 147 -0.52 6.50 5.87
N LYS A 148 -1.31 6.52 4.79
CA LYS A 148 -2.10 7.69 4.36
C LYS A 148 -3.53 7.70 4.93
N VAL A 149 -4.02 6.54 5.40
CA VAL A 149 -5.41 6.37 5.84
C VAL A 149 -5.51 6.38 7.36
N ARG A 150 -6.21 7.38 7.91
CA ARG A 150 -6.55 7.45 9.34
C ARG A 150 -7.67 6.47 9.67
N PRO A 151 -7.70 5.94 10.92
CA PRO A 151 -6.83 6.24 12.05
C PRO A 151 -5.58 5.35 12.12
N VAL A 152 -5.41 4.34 11.25
CA VAL A 152 -4.24 3.45 11.28
C VAL A 152 -2.92 4.22 11.10
N ALA A 153 -2.93 5.25 10.24
CA ALA A 153 -1.81 6.17 10.05
C ALA A 153 -1.34 6.89 11.34
N LEU A 154 -2.17 6.92 12.40
CA LEU A 154 -1.84 7.57 13.67
C LEU A 154 -1.13 6.64 14.66
N ILE A 155 -1.07 5.32 14.39
CA ILE A 155 -0.42 4.35 15.29
C ILE A 155 1.03 4.75 15.64
N PRO A 156 1.91 5.10 14.67
CA PRO A 156 3.29 5.48 14.99
C PRO A 156 3.40 6.68 15.93
N SER A 157 2.43 7.59 15.89
CA SER A 157 2.38 8.78 16.75
C SER A 157 1.61 8.57 18.05
N SER A 158 1.01 7.39 18.26
CA SER A 158 0.16 7.08 19.41
C SER A 158 0.82 6.18 20.45
N ILE A 159 2.03 5.67 20.15
CA ILE A 159 2.85 4.86 21.06
C ILE A 159 3.93 5.74 21.72
N PRO A 160 4.52 5.33 22.85
CA PRO A 160 5.59 6.09 23.51
C PRO A 160 6.75 6.39 22.55
N HIS A 161 7.27 7.61 22.60
CA HIS A 161 8.31 8.08 21.67
C HIS A 161 9.65 7.37 21.84
N GLU A 162 9.89 6.69 22.98
CA GLU A 162 11.11 5.91 23.18
C GLU A 162 11.09 4.56 22.45
N VAL A 163 9.91 4.11 21.98
CA VAL A 163 9.77 2.84 21.26
C VAL A 163 10.40 2.96 19.88
N PRO A 164 11.43 2.15 19.56
CA PRO A 164 12.06 2.18 18.25
C PRO A 164 11.08 1.88 17.12
N GLN A 165 11.21 2.60 16.00
CA GLN A 165 10.34 2.48 14.84
C GLN A 165 11.15 2.16 13.58
N VAL A 166 10.81 1.06 12.92
CA VAL A 166 11.46 0.61 11.68
C VAL A 166 10.46 0.63 10.53
N LEU A 167 10.88 1.20 9.39
CA LEU A 167 10.12 1.19 8.15
C LEU A 167 10.70 0.15 7.18
N ILE A 168 9.83 -0.69 6.60
CA ILE A 168 10.10 -1.58 5.48
C ILE A 168 9.10 -1.26 4.37
N ASN A 169 9.50 -0.45 3.39
CA ASN A 169 8.56 0.00 2.35
C ASN A 169 9.28 0.35 1.04
N ARG A 170 8.57 0.41 -0.08
CA ARG A 170 9.19 0.84 -1.36
C ARG A 170 9.56 2.33 -1.38
N GLU A 171 8.76 3.14 -0.70
CA GLU A 171 8.91 4.60 -0.62
C GLU A 171 9.11 5.06 0.83
N GLN A 172 9.82 6.17 1.01
CA GLN A 172 9.88 6.88 2.29
C GLN A 172 8.52 7.48 2.64
N LEU A 173 8.28 7.76 3.92
CA LEU A 173 7.08 8.42 4.40
C LEU A 173 7.43 9.82 4.92
N PRO A 174 7.34 10.89 4.11
CA PRO A 174 7.83 12.22 4.49
C PRO A 174 7.15 12.85 5.72
N HIS A 175 5.98 12.32 6.11
CA HIS A 175 5.18 12.79 7.24
C HIS A 175 5.48 12.07 8.56
N LEU A 176 6.42 11.11 8.58
CA LEU A 176 6.81 10.33 9.75
C LEU A 176 8.33 10.19 9.80
N ASN A 177 8.89 10.12 11.00
CA ASN A 177 10.33 9.90 11.21
C ASN A 177 10.53 8.51 11.81
N PHE A 178 11.23 7.63 11.09
CA PHE A 178 11.61 6.31 11.57
C PHE A 178 13.08 6.30 11.98
N ASP A 179 13.42 5.46 12.96
CA ASP A 179 14.81 5.31 13.41
C ASP A 179 15.66 4.62 12.33
N VAL A 180 15.06 3.64 11.64
CA VAL A 180 15.69 2.90 10.54
C VAL A 180 14.72 2.76 9.37
N GLU A 181 15.18 3.08 8.17
CA GLU A 181 14.40 2.97 6.94
C GLU A 181 15.02 1.96 5.97
N LEU A 182 14.34 0.83 5.79
CA LEU A 182 14.68 -0.20 4.82
C LEU A 182 13.76 -0.04 3.60
N LEU A 183 14.32 0.52 2.53
CA LEU A 183 13.58 0.94 1.35
C LEU A 183 13.74 -0.07 0.22
N GLY A 184 12.65 -0.67 -0.27
CA GLY A 184 12.68 -1.68 -1.32
C GLY A 184 11.48 -2.62 -1.35
N ASP A 185 11.59 -3.68 -2.13
CA ASP A 185 10.63 -4.79 -2.11
C ASP A 185 10.65 -5.47 -0.74
N CYS A 186 9.49 -5.50 -0.08
CA CYS A 186 9.40 -5.98 1.31
C CYS A 186 9.89 -7.42 1.44
N ASP A 187 9.60 -8.29 0.48
CA ASP A 187 10.05 -9.69 0.50
C ASP A 187 11.59 -9.82 0.40
N VAL A 188 12.25 -8.95 -0.36
CA VAL A 188 13.72 -8.92 -0.47
C VAL A 188 14.34 -8.52 0.87
N ILE A 189 13.79 -7.47 1.49
CA ILE A 189 14.26 -6.97 2.78
C ILE A 189 14.04 -8.02 3.87
N VAL A 190 12.82 -8.57 3.96
CA VAL A 190 12.49 -9.61 4.94
C VAL A 190 13.37 -10.84 4.76
N ASN A 191 13.65 -11.25 3.53
CA ASN A 191 14.56 -12.36 3.28
C ASN A 191 16.00 -12.07 3.78
N GLU A 192 16.53 -10.86 3.57
CA GLU A 192 17.83 -10.45 4.12
C GLU A 192 17.81 -10.44 5.66
N LEU A 193 16.73 -9.94 6.28
CA LEU A 193 16.56 -10.00 7.75
C LEU A 193 16.52 -11.44 8.26
N CYS A 194 15.81 -12.34 7.59
CA CYS A 194 15.77 -13.77 7.92
C CYS A 194 17.17 -14.39 7.88
N HIS A 195 17.98 -14.06 6.87
CA HIS A 195 19.38 -14.50 6.79
C HIS A 195 20.22 -14.04 7.97
N ARG A 196 20.00 -12.81 8.45
CA ARG A 196 20.74 -12.22 9.57
C ARG A 196 20.29 -12.76 10.93
N LEU A 197 18.98 -12.98 11.11
CA LEU A 197 18.42 -13.57 12.32
C LEU A 197 18.85 -15.04 12.48
N GLY A 198 18.96 -15.78 11.37
CA GLY A 198 19.35 -17.18 11.38
C GLY A 198 18.34 -18.09 12.12
N GLY A 199 18.80 -19.27 12.54
CA GLY A 199 17.95 -20.23 13.26
C GLY A 199 16.69 -20.60 12.47
N ASP A 200 15.54 -20.59 13.14
CA ASP A 200 14.25 -20.90 12.52
C ASP A 200 13.86 -19.93 11.39
N PHE A 201 14.43 -18.72 11.32
CA PHE A 201 14.14 -17.79 10.22
C PHE A 201 14.83 -18.19 8.92
N GLN A 202 15.93 -18.96 8.98
CA GLN A 202 16.66 -19.37 7.79
C GLN A 202 15.83 -20.29 6.88
N GLN A 203 14.86 -21.02 7.44
CA GLN A 203 13.95 -21.86 6.65
C GLN A 203 12.93 -21.05 5.83
N LEU A 204 12.80 -19.74 6.10
CA LEU A 204 11.92 -18.85 5.36
C LEU A 204 12.62 -18.17 4.18
N CYS A 205 13.96 -18.23 4.12
CA CYS A 205 14.72 -17.64 3.04
C CYS A 205 14.43 -18.38 1.72
N TYR A 206 13.98 -17.65 0.70
CA TYR A 206 13.74 -18.22 -0.63
C TYR A 206 14.98 -18.14 -1.53
N ASN A 207 15.99 -17.37 -1.12
CA ASN A 207 17.30 -17.35 -1.75
C ASN A 207 18.39 -17.74 -0.75
N SER A 208 19.52 -18.28 -1.24
CA SER A 208 20.64 -18.68 -0.38
C SER A 208 21.71 -17.60 -0.21
N SER A 209 21.64 -16.54 -1.02
CA SER A 209 22.66 -15.50 -1.09
C SER A 209 22.28 -14.31 -0.21
N ARG A 210 23.17 -13.97 0.73
CA ARG A 210 23.09 -12.72 1.48
C ARG A 210 23.47 -11.53 0.60
N LEU A 211 22.83 -10.40 0.84
CA LEU A 211 23.17 -9.16 0.17
C LEU A 211 24.39 -8.51 0.81
N SER A 212 25.24 -7.89 -0.01
CA SER A 212 26.39 -7.10 0.42
C SER A 212 26.05 -5.61 0.52
N GLU A 213 26.48 -4.97 1.59
CA GLU A 213 26.34 -3.52 1.78
C GLU A 213 27.34 -2.74 0.93
N ILE A 214 26.87 -1.69 0.27
CA ILE A 214 27.72 -0.64 -0.32
C ILE A 214 27.36 0.71 0.29
N THR A 215 28.30 1.65 0.35
CA THR A 215 28.08 3.01 0.87
C THR A 215 28.18 4.07 -0.22
N GLU A 216 28.91 3.77 -1.29
CA GLU A 216 29.04 4.64 -2.45
C GLU A 216 27.89 4.42 -3.43
N LYS A 217 27.27 5.52 -3.90
CA LYS A 217 26.21 5.44 -4.90
C LYS A 217 26.77 4.86 -6.21
N PRO A 218 26.22 3.76 -6.75
CA PRO A 218 26.69 3.19 -8.02
C PRO A 218 26.63 4.23 -9.14
N ALA A 219 27.52 4.24 -10.13
CA ALA A 219 27.53 5.24 -11.20
C ALA A 219 26.23 5.26 -12.05
N ARG A 220 25.94 6.38 -12.72
CA ARG A 220 24.77 6.46 -13.61
C ARG A 220 25.17 5.75 -14.91
N PRO A 221 24.33 4.86 -15.49
CA PRO A 221 24.62 4.29 -16.79
C PRO A 221 24.81 5.42 -17.81
N ALA A 222 25.89 5.34 -18.58
CA ALA A 222 26.18 6.32 -19.63
C ALA A 222 25.02 6.35 -20.64
N PRO A 223 24.64 7.53 -21.17
CA PRO A 223 23.66 7.57 -22.25
C PRO A 223 24.18 6.73 -23.41
N ALA A 224 23.37 5.78 -23.88
CA ALA A 224 23.69 5.02 -25.08
C ALA A 224 23.92 6.01 -26.22
N HIS A 225 25.14 6.07 -26.74
CA HIS A 225 25.45 6.85 -27.93
C HIS A 225 24.52 6.38 -29.05
N ALA A 226 23.73 7.30 -29.60
CA ALA A 226 23.02 7.09 -30.85
C ALA A 226 24.05 6.65 -31.89
N GLY A 227 23.81 5.47 -32.49
CA GLY A 227 24.73 4.88 -33.44
C GLY A 227 25.09 5.85 -34.55
N GLU A 228 26.39 6.03 -34.76
CA GLU A 228 26.91 6.61 -36.00
C GLU A 228 26.47 5.71 -37.15
N GLU A 229 25.52 6.20 -37.97
CA GLU A 229 25.28 5.65 -39.29
C GLU A 229 26.58 5.79 -40.10
N GLN A 230 27.30 4.68 -40.25
CA GLN A 230 28.35 4.58 -41.25
C GLN A 230 27.70 4.74 -42.63
N ALA A 231 28.08 5.83 -43.31
CA ALA A 231 27.80 6.04 -44.72
C ALA A 231 28.46 4.92 -45.54
N GLY A 232 27.68 3.89 -45.84
CA GLY A 232 28.05 2.79 -46.72
C GLY A 232 28.00 3.22 -48.19
N GLU A 233 29.15 3.08 -48.81
CA GLU A 233 29.53 3.43 -50.17
C GLU A 233 28.65 2.77 -51.25
N ALA A 234 28.23 3.57 -52.23
CA ALA A 234 27.41 3.13 -53.35
C ALA A 234 28.20 2.22 -54.31
N THR A 235 27.65 1.05 -54.63
CA THR A 235 28.03 0.29 -55.83
C THR A 235 26.79 -0.12 -56.64
N ARG A 236 26.89 0.13 -57.95
CA ARG A 236 25.87 -0.06 -58.98
C ARG A 236 25.88 -1.50 -59.51
N GLY A 237 24.70 -1.99 -59.90
CA GLY A 237 24.49 -3.12 -60.84
C GLY A 237 23.10 -3.75 -60.60
N SER A 238 22.02 -3.37 -61.28
CA SER A 238 21.58 -3.66 -62.67
C SER A 238 20.80 -4.98 -62.81
N ALA A 239 19.63 -4.88 -63.47
CA ALA A 239 18.79 -5.92 -64.11
C ALA A 239 17.98 -6.86 -63.17
N ASP A 240 16.73 -7.27 -63.39
CA ASP A 240 15.71 -7.06 -64.44
C ASP A 240 14.36 -7.67 -63.95
N GLU A 241 13.27 -7.39 -64.66
CA GLU A 241 12.03 -8.18 -64.82
C GLU A 241 10.79 -8.03 -63.89
N ARG A 242 9.79 -7.32 -64.46
CA ARG A 242 8.42 -7.77 -64.80
C ARG A 242 7.29 -7.78 -63.73
N GLY A 243 6.33 -6.86 -63.88
CA GLY A 243 5.00 -6.81 -63.19
C GLY A 243 3.97 -7.83 -63.72
N PRO A 244 2.64 -7.77 -63.39
CA PRO A 244 1.77 -6.57 -63.31
C PRO A 244 0.86 -6.48 -62.05
N ARG A 245 0.59 -5.28 -61.51
CA ARG A 245 -0.57 -4.37 -61.75
C ARG A 245 -1.98 -4.97 -61.60
N THR A 246 -2.72 -4.45 -60.61
CA THR A 246 -4.12 -4.01 -60.76
C THR A 246 -4.28 -2.62 -60.12
N ALA A 247 -5.09 -1.78 -60.76
CA ALA A 247 -5.19 -0.34 -60.58
C ALA A 247 -6.55 0.07 -59.94
N GLU A 248 -6.50 1.06 -59.04
CA GLU A 248 -7.23 2.36 -58.96
C GLU A 248 -8.64 2.56 -59.59
N PRO A 249 -9.42 3.63 -59.24
CA PRO A 249 -9.05 4.97 -58.69
C PRO A 249 -9.90 5.44 -57.47
N ALA A 250 -9.48 6.35 -56.58
CA ALA A 250 -9.08 7.76 -56.64
C ALA A 250 -10.23 8.78 -56.80
N ALA A 251 -10.42 9.64 -55.79
CA ALA A 251 -11.00 10.99 -55.90
C ALA A 251 -10.42 11.90 -54.81
N ALA A 252 -10.04 13.10 -55.23
CA ALA A 252 -9.10 14.02 -54.58
C ALA A 252 -9.78 15.16 -53.81
N ALA A 253 -9.06 15.75 -52.85
CA ALA A 253 -9.08 17.19 -52.59
C ALA A 253 -7.76 17.61 -51.94
N ARG A 254 -7.07 18.56 -52.58
CA ARG A 254 -5.87 19.25 -52.10
C ARG A 254 -6.29 20.52 -51.36
N GLU A 255 -5.65 20.83 -50.25
CA GLU A 255 -5.46 22.21 -49.77
C GLU A 255 -4.02 22.36 -49.25
N GLU A 256 -3.33 23.38 -49.74
CA GLU A 256 -2.04 23.87 -49.24
C GLU A 256 -2.29 25.02 -48.23
N ALA A 257 -1.58 25.01 -47.09
CA ALA A 257 -1.37 26.17 -46.21
C ALA A 257 -0.16 25.93 -45.27
N PRO A 258 0.49 26.97 -44.71
CA PRO A 258 1.94 27.13 -44.82
C PRO A 258 2.77 26.66 -43.61
N ALA A 259 4.02 26.31 -43.90
CA ALA A 259 5.06 26.02 -42.94
C ALA A 259 5.61 27.32 -42.32
N LEU A 260 5.23 27.63 -41.08
CA LEU A 260 6.02 28.50 -40.17
C LEU A 260 5.47 28.40 -38.73
N GLN A 261 5.97 27.44 -37.94
CA GLN A 261 5.98 27.40 -36.45
C GLN A 261 6.18 25.96 -35.90
N ASP A 262 7.16 25.20 -36.39
CA ASP A 262 7.47 23.87 -35.79
C ASP A 262 8.86 23.80 -35.13
N GLY A 263 9.60 24.91 -35.13
CA GLY A 263 10.93 25.01 -34.51
C GLY A 263 10.91 25.26 -33.00
N LEU A 264 9.84 25.84 -32.45
CA LEU A 264 9.76 26.19 -31.03
C LEU A 264 9.12 25.09 -30.16
N ARG A 265 8.25 24.24 -30.74
CA ARG A 265 7.64 23.11 -30.01
C ARG A 265 8.55 21.89 -29.90
N ARG A 266 9.53 21.72 -30.79
CA ARG A 266 10.45 20.57 -30.75
C ARG A 266 11.57 20.68 -29.71
N ARG A 267 11.84 21.88 -29.17
CA ARG A 267 12.89 22.07 -28.15
C ARG A 267 12.43 21.81 -26.71
N CYS A 268 11.13 21.81 -26.41
CA CYS A 268 10.62 21.51 -25.07
C CYS A 268 10.47 20.01 -24.76
N TRP A 269 10.56 19.12 -25.76
CA TRP A 269 10.36 17.67 -25.55
C TRP A 269 11.64 16.88 -25.33
N LEU A 270 12.82 17.47 -25.54
CA LEU A 270 14.11 16.77 -25.47
C LEU A 270 14.79 16.79 -24.10
N ASN A 271 14.14 17.28 -23.03
CA ASN A 271 14.77 17.36 -21.71
C ASN A 271 13.94 16.83 -20.53
N ARG A 272 12.95 15.94 -20.77
CA ARG A 272 12.51 15.03 -19.70
C ARG A 272 13.57 13.94 -19.55
N ARG A 273 14.67 14.24 -18.85
CA ARG A 273 15.57 13.22 -18.32
C ARG A 273 14.71 12.23 -17.53
N CYS A 274 14.54 11.01 -18.04
CA CYS A 274 13.89 9.92 -17.33
C CYS A 274 14.67 9.69 -16.02
N ARG A 275 14.11 10.15 -14.90
CA ARG A 275 14.67 9.89 -13.58
C ARG A 275 14.47 8.39 -13.32
N SER A 276 15.56 7.63 -13.24
CA SER A 276 15.53 6.23 -12.79
C SER A 276 15.77 6.17 -11.27
N PRO A 277 15.07 5.28 -10.55
CA PRO A 277 15.36 5.04 -9.14
C PRO A 277 16.79 4.57 -8.92
N ILE A 278 17.38 4.90 -7.77
CA ILE A 278 18.74 4.48 -7.38
C ILE A 278 18.84 2.96 -7.32
N SER A 279 17.78 2.27 -6.89
CA SER A 279 17.70 0.80 -6.80
C SER A 279 18.00 0.10 -8.12
N LYS A 280 17.66 0.69 -9.27
CA LYS A 280 17.95 0.10 -10.60
C LYS A 280 19.43 0.11 -10.98
N ARG A 281 20.27 0.79 -10.21
CA ARG A 281 21.73 0.88 -10.42
C ARG A 281 22.49 -0.09 -9.52
N LEU A 282 21.81 -0.79 -8.59
CA LEU A 282 22.43 -1.77 -7.71
C LEU A 282 22.69 -3.08 -8.46
N ASP A 283 23.78 -3.76 -8.13
CA ASP A 283 23.93 -5.16 -8.55
C ASP A 283 22.92 -6.05 -7.83
N SER A 284 22.57 -7.19 -8.43
CA SER A 284 21.52 -8.10 -7.91
C SER A 284 21.78 -8.64 -6.50
N SER A 285 23.02 -8.55 -6.00
CA SER A 285 23.43 -9.02 -4.67
C SER A 285 23.79 -7.89 -3.70
N GLN A 286 23.36 -6.66 -3.95
CA GLN A 286 23.73 -5.48 -3.14
C GLN A 286 22.53 -4.73 -2.57
N TYR A 287 22.77 -4.01 -1.48
CA TYR A 287 21.95 -2.87 -1.04
C TYR A 287 22.86 -1.69 -0.70
N LEU A 288 22.35 -0.47 -0.87
CA LEU A 288 23.08 0.77 -0.60
C LEU A 288 22.70 1.33 0.76
N PHE A 289 23.67 1.50 1.64
CA PHE A 289 23.53 2.29 2.86
C PHE A 289 23.75 3.77 2.56
N GLN A 290 22.80 4.59 2.97
CA GLN A 290 22.90 6.05 2.98
C GLN A 290 22.73 6.54 4.41
N ALA A 291 23.83 7.08 4.97
CA ALA A 291 23.84 7.64 6.30
C ALA A 291 22.75 8.73 6.48
N PRO A 292 22.16 8.85 7.67
CA PRO A 292 22.50 8.10 8.88
C PRO A 292 21.77 6.74 9.00
N ASN A 293 20.61 6.56 8.36
CA ASN A 293 19.68 5.48 8.71
C ASN A 293 18.91 4.87 7.53
N HIS A 294 19.28 5.19 6.28
CA HIS A 294 18.58 4.70 5.09
C HIS A 294 19.32 3.53 4.44
N TYR A 295 18.57 2.49 4.08
CA TYR A 295 19.07 1.32 3.36
C TYR A 295 18.23 1.11 2.11
N ILE A 296 18.83 1.21 0.92
CA ILE A 296 18.15 1.09 -0.36
C ILE A 296 18.42 -0.28 -0.97
N PHE A 297 17.36 -1.07 -1.06
CA PHE A 297 17.31 -2.40 -1.66
C PHE A 297 16.72 -2.34 -3.08
N HIS A 298 16.73 -3.49 -3.76
CA HIS A 298 15.99 -3.68 -5.01
C HIS A 298 14.50 -3.38 -4.82
N GLY A 299 13.88 -2.79 -5.84
CA GLY A 299 12.46 -2.39 -5.82
C GLY A 299 12.18 -1.04 -5.15
N ALA A 300 13.19 -0.37 -4.57
CA ALA A 300 12.97 0.93 -3.93
C ALA A 300 12.67 2.03 -4.94
N GLU A 301 11.74 2.92 -4.62
CA GLU A 301 11.33 4.06 -5.46
C GLU A 301 11.99 5.37 -5.00
N VAL A 302 13.29 5.32 -4.73
CA VAL A 302 14.08 6.48 -4.30
C VAL A 302 14.77 7.11 -5.50
N TYR A 303 14.48 8.39 -5.75
CA TYR A 303 15.04 9.15 -6.87
C TYR A 303 16.14 10.10 -6.37
N SER A 304 17.28 10.13 -7.05
CA SER A 304 18.35 11.09 -6.73
C SER A 304 17.91 12.50 -7.14
N ASN A 305 17.58 13.33 -6.16
CA ASN A 305 17.46 14.77 -6.37
C ASN A 305 18.85 15.40 -6.27
N SER A 306 19.59 15.39 -7.37
CA SER A 306 20.70 16.33 -7.57
C SER A 306 20.86 16.55 -9.07
N GLU A 307 20.39 17.70 -9.54
CA GLU A 307 21.27 18.52 -10.36
C GLU A 307 22.44 18.88 -9.45
N ASP A 308 23.64 18.67 -9.93
CA ASP A 308 24.85 18.84 -9.14
C ASP A 308 24.93 20.29 -8.66
N GLU A 309 25.08 20.47 -7.35
CA GLU A 309 25.59 21.70 -6.70
C GLU A 309 27.06 21.90 -7.12
N THR A 310 27.30 22.03 -8.42
CA THR A 310 28.57 22.39 -9.05
C THR A 310 28.28 23.23 -10.29
N SER A 311 27.63 24.38 -10.09
CA SER A 311 27.84 25.53 -10.98
C SER A 311 28.51 26.63 -10.17
N SER A 312 29.81 26.50 -10.03
CA SER A 312 30.70 27.58 -9.64
C SER A 312 30.58 28.77 -10.60
N SER A 313 30.29 29.94 -10.05
CA SER A 313 30.77 31.29 -10.45
C SER A 313 30.98 31.60 -11.94
N CYS A 314 30.17 32.50 -12.51
CA CYS A 314 30.60 33.84 -12.95
C CYS A 314 29.45 34.66 -13.58
N ASP A 315 29.46 35.96 -13.22
CA ASP A 315 28.95 37.14 -13.93
C ASP A 315 27.47 37.25 -14.34
N SER A 316 26.73 38.14 -13.67
CA SER A 316 26.66 39.55 -14.09
C SER A 316 25.79 40.35 -13.13
N GLU A 317 26.34 41.47 -12.69
CA GLU A 317 25.61 42.55 -12.04
C GLU A 317 24.56 43.10 -13.03
N ASP A 318 23.32 43.26 -12.58
CA ASP A 318 22.51 44.38 -13.02
C ASP A 318 21.48 44.73 -11.95
N SER A 319 21.66 45.93 -11.41
CA SER A 319 20.74 46.60 -10.50
C SER A 319 19.48 47.01 -11.25
N CYS A 320 18.31 46.80 -10.66
CA CYS A 320 17.20 47.73 -10.86
C CYS A 320 16.35 47.82 -9.60
N SER A 321 16.63 48.86 -8.83
CA SER A 321 15.80 49.41 -7.78
C SER A 321 14.45 49.84 -8.36
N SER A 322 13.36 49.52 -7.67
CA SER A 322 12.18 50.37 -7.63
C SER A 322 11.45 50.13 -6.31
N ALA A 323 11.33 51.22 -5.57
CA ALA A 323 10.71 51.32 -4.27
C ALA A 323 9.18 51.48 -4.38
N GLU A 324 8.58 51.50 -3.19
CA GLU A 324 7.22 51.95 -2.82
C GLU A 324 6.16 50.82 -2.75
N GLY A 325 5.42 50.62 -1.66
CA GLY A 325 5.21 51.48 -0.49
C GLY A 325 4.74 50.69 0.74
N LEU A 326 4.99 51.34 1.89
CA LEU A 326 4.54 51.03 3.24
C LEU A 326 3.03 51.28 3.36
N GLU A 327 2.32 50.42 4.09
CA GLU A 327 1.37 50.85 5.13
C GLU A 327 1.45 49.86 6.30
N GLU A 328 1.91 50.38 7.44
CA GLU A 328 1.72 49.81 8.77
C GLU A 328 0.27 50.05 9.22
N GLU A 329 -0.31 49.14 10.01
CA GLU A 329 -0.66 49.41 11.42
C GLU A 329 -1.48 48.25 12.00
N GLY A 330 -1.26 48.00 13.30
CA GLY A 330 -2.23 47.32 14.16
C GLY A 330 -1.69 46.09 14.90
N GLY A 331 -0.86 46.32 15.91
CA GLY A 331 -0.58 45.31 16.93
C GLY A 331 -1.83 44.96 17.75
N ASN A 332 -1.86 43.75 18.30
CA ASN A 332 -2.00 43.59 19.75
C ASN A 332 -1.68 42.17 20.22
N GLU A 333 -0.97 42.19 21.32
CA GLU A 333 -0.38 41.11 22.09
C GLU A 333 -1.43 40.54 23.08
N TRP A 334 -1.52 39.21 23.15
CA TRP A 334 -1.83 38.37 24.32
C TRP A 334 -3.18 38.55 25.05
N LEU A 335 -3.91 37.43 25.23
CA LEU A 335 -4.42 36.98 26.53
C LEU A 335 -4.89 35.51 26.48
N ARG A 336 -4.46 34.76 27.50
CA ARG A 336 -4.73 33.36 27.84
C ARG A 336 -6.21 33.11 28.23
N PRO A 337 -6.64 31.83 28.27
CA PRO A 337 -8.02 31.46 28.59
C PRO A 337 -8.30 31.51 30.11
N PRO A 338 -9.55 31.69 30.55
CA PRO A 338 -9.91 31.50 31.94
C PRO A 338 -10.15 30.02 32.28
N ALA A 339 -9.84 29.71 33.54
CA ALA A 339 -9.93 28.41 34.18
C ALA A 339 -11.35 28.12 34.71
N GLU A 340 -11.62 26.81 34.83
CA GLU A 340 -12.30 26.08 35.90
C GLU A 340 -13.38 26.78 36.74
N GLU A 341 -14.60 26.23 36.69
CA GLU A 341 -15.51 26.18 37.85
C GLU A 341 -16.02 24.74 37.99
N ASP A 342 -15.74 24.19 39.18
CA ASP A 342 -16.24 22.94 39.74
C ASP A 342 -17.74 23.02 40.05
N GLU A 343 -18.51 21.99 39.70
CA GLU A 343 -19.71 21.62 40.47
C GLU A 343 -19.78 20.10 40.64
N ASP A 344 -19.54 19.70 41.88
CA ASP A 344 -19.69 18.38 42.47
C ASP A 344 -21.03 18.39 43.21
N ASP A 345 -22.00 17.56 42.82
CA ASP A 345 -22.98 17.06 43.80
C ASP A 345 -23.58 15.72 43.35
N SER A 346 -23.51 14.76 44.27
CA SER A 346 -24.16 13.46 44.20
C SER A 346 -24.87 13.25 45.53
N PRO A 347 -26.01 12.54 45.52
CA PRO A 347 -26.21 11.59 46.59
C PRO A 347 -26.59 10.20 46.10
N ARG A 348 -25.95 9.24 46.77
CA ARG A 348 -26.29 7.82 46.85
C ARG A 348 -27.75 7.61 47.22
N ASP A 349 -28.37 6.56 46.68
CA ASP A 349 -29.09 5.62 47.55
C ASP A 349 -29.18 4.18 47.00
N THR A 350 -28.65 3.29 47.84
CA THR A 350 -28.95 1.89 48.16
C THR A 350 -29.86 0.99 47.30
N LEU A 351 -29.35 -0.24 47.07
CA LEU A 351 -29.98 -1.46 46.54
C LEU A 351 -31.12 -2.00 47.43
N PRO A 352 -31.92 -2.98 46.95
CA PRO A 352 -31.57 -4.37 47.28
C PRO A 352 -31.76 -5.40 46.15
N GLU A 353 -31.12 -6.54 46.39
CA GLU A 353 -31.03 -7.78 45.62
C GLU A 353 -32.38 -8.43 45.28
N ASN A 354 -32.42 -9.18 44.16
CA ASN A 354 -33.10 -10.48 44.18
C ASN A 354 -32.58 -11.45 43.11
N GLN A 355 -32.43 -12.70 43.55
CA GLN A 355 -31.93 -13.86 42.83
C GLN A 355 -32.96 -14.42 41.83
N ALA A 356 -32.49 -14.95 40.69
CA ALA A 356 -33.14 -16.08 40.01
C ALA A 356 -32.16 -16.77 39.04
N SER A 357 -32.35 -18.08 38.93
CA SER A 357 -31.43 -19.15 38.54
C SER A 357 -31.53 -19.61 37.07
N GLU A 358 -30.39 -20.14 36.58
CA GLU A 358 -30.16 -21.32 35.70
C GLU A 358 -30.80 -21.46 34.30
N GLY A 359 -29.92 -21.80 33.33
CA GLY A 359 -30.25 -22.51 32.08
C GLY A 359 -29.18 -22.35 30.98
N PRO A 360 -28.54 -23.42 30.46
CA PRO A 360 -27.33 -23.33 29.65
C PRO A 360 -27.62 -23.12 28.15
N ALA A 361 -26.87 -22.23 27.49
CA ALA A 361 -26.89 -22.08 26.04
C ALA A 361 -25.70 -22.82 25.41
N ALA A 362 -26.02 -23.69 24.46
CA ALA A 362 -25.10 -24.53 23.68
C ALA A 362 -24.11 -23.72 22.82
N PRO A 363 -22.92 -24.26 22.50
CA PRO A 363 -21.96 -23.58 21.63
C PRO A 363 -22.40 -23.66 20.17
N SER A 364 -22.49 -22.51 19.51
CA SER A 364 -22.58 -22.44 18.04
C SER A 364 -21.17 -22.58 17.47
N SER A 365 -20.95 -23.69 16.77
CA SER A 365 -19.75 -23.98 16.01
C SER A 365 -19.67 -23.04 14.80
N LEU A 366 -18.78 -22.05 14.86
CA LEU A 366 -18.27 -21.36 13.67
C LEU A 366 -17.34 -22.34 12.95
N THR A 367 -17.79 -22.88 11.82
CA THR A 367 -16.95 -23.64 10.91
C THR A 367 -15.95 -22.71 10.22
N ASN A 368 -14.66 -22.95 10.48
CA ASN A 368 -13.54 -22.34 9.77
C ASN A 368 -13.57 -22.73 8.28
N CYS A 369 -13.44 -21.75 7.39
CA CYS A 369 -13.16 -21.98 5.97
C CYS A 369 -11.69 -22.36 5.78
N THR A 370 -11.31 -23.57 6.21
CA THR A 370 -10.08 -24.24 5.81
C THR A 370 -10.37 -25.74 5.64
N GLU A 371 -10.82 -26.14 4.45
CA GLU A 371 -10.79 -27.55 4.03
C GLU A 371 -9.66 -27.70 3.00
N ALA A 372 -8.60 -28.43 3.34
CA ALA A 372 -8.48 -29.90 3.30
C ALA A 372 -8.00 -30.35 1.92
N ALA A 373 -6.68 -30.39 1.77
CA ALA A 373 -6.02 -31.23 0.78
C ALA A 373 -5.33 -32.36 1.55
N ASN A 374 -5.85 -33.59 1.45
CA ASN A 374 -5.01 -34.78 1.59
C ASN A 374 -5.67 -36.04 1.00
N HIS A 375 -4.86 -36.68 0.14
CA HIS A 375 -4.69 -38.11 -0.14
C HIS A 375 -5.87 -38.96 -0.63
N THR A 376 -5.74 -39.40 -1.88
CA THR A 376 -6.02 -40.79 -2.26
C THR A 376 -4.72 -41.43 -2.69
N ASP A 377 -4.16 -42.28 -1.82
CA ASP A 377 -3.19 -43.31 -2.18
C ASP A 377 -3.95 -44.50 -2.77
N ALA A 378 -3.47 -44.99 -3.91
CA ALA A 378 -3.90 -46.23 -4.53
C ALA A 378 -2.70 -47.17 -4.56
N THR A 379 -2.77 -48.27 -3.82
CA THR A 379 -1.88 -49.43 -3.99
C THR A 379 -2.66 -50.71 -3.74
N ASP A 380 -2.77 -51.51 -4.80
CA ASP A 380 -2.56 -52.97 -4.87
C ASP A 380 -2.99 -53.84 -3.67
N LEU A 381 -4.11 -54.57 -3.85
CA LEU A 381 -4.21 -56.04 -4.01
C LEU A 381 -5.63 -56.55 -3.76
#